data_AF-A0A2D6AED8-F1
#
_entry.id   AF-A0A2D6AED8-F1
#
_cell.length_a   1.000
_cell.length_b   1.000
_cell.length_c   1.000
_cell.angle_alpha   90.00
_cell.angle_beta   90.00
_cell.angle_gamma   90.00
#
_symmetry.space_group_name_H-M   'P 1'
#
loop_
_entity.id
_entity.type
_entity.pdbx_description
1 polymer ?
#
loop_
_entity_poly.entity_id
_entity_poly.type
_entity_poly.pdbx_seq_one_letter_code
_entity_poly.pdbx_strand_id
1 'polypeptide(L)'
;MANEELTKSIAYIVLGVVFVGMAWIIYKRAIENRKNMLEANAPKVAGEDVLGGGAKNPSQFDEPDEEALEEMADLLGENDED
;
A
#
# COMPACT_ATOMS: atom_id res chain seq x y z
N MET A 1 -44.48 -9.67 -39.76
CA MET A 1 -44.09 -9.19 -38.42
C MET A 1 -43.49 -10.39 -37.70
N ALA A 2 -42.26 -10.31 -37.19
CA ALA A 2 -41.68 -11.40 -36.41
C ALA A 2 -42.62 -11.76 -35.25
N ASN A 3 -42.68 -13.03 -34.84
CA ASN A 3 -43.53 -13.46 -33.73
C ASN A 3 -43.17 -12.63 -32.48
N GLU A 4 -44.14 -11.89 -31.96
CA GLU A 4 -43.95 -10.94 -30.85
C GLU A 4 -43.51 -11.67 -29.57
N GLU A 5 -44.04 -12.87 -29.34
CA GLU A 5 -43.67 -13.71 -28.20
C GLU A 5 -42.21 -14.17 -28.30
N LEU A 6 -41.80 -14.66 -29.48
CA LEU A 6 -40.41 -15.04 -29.75
C LEU A 6 -39.45 -13.86 -29.54
N THR A 7 -39.85 -12.66 -29.97
CA THR A 7 -39.06 -11.43 -29.82
C THR A 7 -38.87 -11.06 -28.35
N LYS A 8 -39.94 -11.16 -27.54
CA LYS A 8 -39.89 -10.92 -26.09
C LYS A 8 -39.00 -11.94 -25.39
N SER A 9 -39.13 -13.23 -25.71
CA SER A 9 -38.29 -14.28 -25.13
C SER A 9 -36.81 -14.07 -25.40
N ILE A 10 -36.45 -13.73 -26.65
CA ILE A 10 -35.06 -13.42 -27.02
C ILE A 10 -34.56 -12.20 -26.23
N ALA A 11 -35.36 -11.13 -26.13
CA ALA A 11 -34.98 -9.94 -25.39
C ALA A 11 -34.69 -10.23 -23.91
N TYR A 12 -35.52 -11.03 -23.24
CA TYR A 12 -35.30 -11.41 -21.85
C TYR A 12 -34.09 -12.30 -21.65
N ILE A 13 -33.81 -13.21 -22.59
CA ILE A 13 -32.60 -14.05 -22.55
C ILE A 13 -31.35 -13.17 -22.67
N VAL A 14 -31.33 -12.25 -23.63
CA VAL A 14 -30.20 -11.32 -23.82
C VAL A 14 -30.02 -10.45 -22.58
N LEU A 15 -31.12 -9.92 -22.01
CA LEU A 15 -31.08 -9.13 -20.79
C LEU A 15 -30.51 -9.93 -19.61
N GLY A 16 -30.93 -11.19 -19.45
CA GLY A 16 -30.40 -12.09 -18.42
C GLY A 16 -28.89 -12.34 -18.58
N VAL A 17 -28.42 -12.61 -19.80
CA VAL A 17 -27.00 -12.82 -20.08
C VAL A 17 -26.18 -11.57 -19.79
N VAL A 18 -26.64 -10.40 -20.22
CA VAL A 18 -25.97 -9.12 -19.96
C VAL A 18 -25.94 -8.81 -18.46
N PHE A 19 -27.03 -9.06 -17.75
CA PHE A 19 -27.09 -8.89 -16.30
C PHE A 19 -26.08 -9.77 -15.56
N VAL A 20 -26.02 -11.06 -15.88
CA VAL A 20 -25.04 -11.99 -15.30
C VAL A 20 -23.61 -11.56 -15.63
N GLY A 21 -23.35 -11.13 -16.86
CA GLY A 21 -22.05 -10.60 -17.27
C GLY A 21 -21.62 -9.38 -16.45
N MET A 22 -22.51 -8.41 -16.26
CA MET A 22 -22.24 -7.23 -15.43
C MET A 22 -22.01 -7.60 -13.97
N ALA A 23 -22.85 -8.47 -13.40
CA ALA A 23 -22.72 -8.93 -12.02
C ALA A 23 -21.35 -9.58 -11.78
N TRP A 24 -20.87 -10.40 -12.72
CA TRP A 24 -19.55 -11.04 -12.63
C TRP A 24 -18.39 -10.03 -12.68
N ILE A 25 -18.46 -9.03 -13.56
CA ILE A 25 -17.44 -7.96 -13.66
C ILE A 25 -17.39 -7.16 -12.35
N ILE A 26 -18.55 -6.76 -11.83
CA ILE A 26 -18.64 -6.01 -10.57
C ILE A 26 -18.08 -6.85 -9.42
N TYR A 27 -18.45 -8.13 -9.34
CA TYR A 27 -17.96 -9.05 -8.31
C TYR A 27 -16.43 -9.15 -8.30
N LYS A 28 -15.82 -9.35 -9.48
CA LYS A 28 -14.35 -9.40 -9.60
C LYS A 28 -13.69 -8.11 -9.12
N ARG A 29 -14.21 -6.96 -9.55
CA ARG A 29 -13.67 -5.65 -9.17
C ARG A 29 -13.87 -5.34 -7.69
N ALA A 30 -14.97 -5.79 -7.09
CA ALA A 30 -15.22 -5.64 -5.66
C ALA A 30 -14.20 -6.42 -4.81
N ILE A 31 -13.83 -7.64 -5.24
CA ILE A 31 -12.80 -8.43 -4.56
C ILE A 31 -11.44 -7.73 -4.63
N GLU A 32 -11.06 -7.26 -5.82
CA GLU A 32 -9.78 -6.58 -6.02
C GLU A 32 -9.70 -5.28 -5.20
N ASN A 33 -10.75 -4.45 -5.25
CA ASN A 33 -10.84 -3.25 -4.44
C ASN A 33 -10.74 -3.56 -2.93
N ARG A 34 -11.39 -4.64 -2.48
CA ARG A 34 -11.31 -5.08 -1.07
C ARG A 34 -9.90 -5.52 -0.70
N LYS A 35 -9.21 -6.25 -1.58
CA LYS A 35 -7.82 -6.66 -1.36
C LYS A 35 -6.91 -5.44 -1.26
N ASN A 36 -7.01 -4.50 -2.20
CA ASN A 36 -6.21 -3.28 -2.21
C ASN A 36 -6.47 -2.41 -0.96
N MET A 37 -7.73 -2.35 -0.52
CA MET A 37 -8.09 -1.66 0.72
C MET A 37 -7.47 -2.34 1.95
N LEU A 38 -7.49 -3.68 2.02
CA LEU A 38 -6.87 -4.41 3.13
C LEU A 38 -5.36 -4.27 3.15
N GLU A 39 -4.72 -4.22 1.98
CA GLU A 39 -3.27 -3.99 1.83
C GLU A 39 -2.89 -2.56 2.21
N ALA A 40 -3.62 -1.56 1.73
CA ALA A 40 -3.37 -0.15 2.07
C ALA A 40 -3.61 0.16 3.56
N ASN A 41 -4.52 -0.58 4.21
CA ASN A 41 -4.81 -0.46 5.65
C ASN A 41 -4.10 -1.53 6.48
N ALA A 42 -3.18 -2.31 5.88
CA ALA A 42 -2.38 -3.25 6.65
C ALA A 42 -1.58 -2.47 7.71
N PRO A 43 -1.46 -3.00 8.94
CA PRO A 43 -0.68 -2.34 9.98
C PRO A 43 0.75 -2.17 9.48
N LYS A 44 1.26 -0.93 9.53
CA LYS A 44 2.64 -0.65 9.14
C LYS A 44 3.57 -1.41 10.09
N VAL A 45 4.24 -2.43 9.59
CA VAL A 45 5.22 -3.18 10.35
C VAL A 45 6.51 -2.36 10.39
N ALA A 46 7.02 -2.09 11.59
CA ALA A 46 8.28 -1.36 11.76
C ALA A 46 9.41 -2.14 11.06
N GLY A 47 10.15 -1.48 10.16
CA GLY A 47 11.25 -2.06 9.39
C GLY A 47 10.91 -2.54 7.97
N GLU A 48 9.63 -2.56 7.55
CA GLU A 48 9.26 -2.79 6.14
C GLU A 48 9.40 -1.54 5.26
N ASP A 49 9.31 -0.36 5.87
CA ASP A 49 9.59 0.90 5.19
C ASP A 49 11.11 1.08 5.07
N VAL A 50 11.59 1.33 3.86
CA VAL A 50 12.97 1.78 3.63
C VAL A 50 13.03 3.23 4.08
N LEU A 51 13.01 3.43 5.40
CA LEU A 51 13.43 4.70 5.99
C LEU A 51 14.90 4.83 5.63
N GLY A 52 15.20 5.62 4.60
CA GLY A 52 16.55 6.05 4.31
C GLY A 52 17.05 6.72 5.58
N GLY A 53 17.81 6.00 6.40
CA GLY A 53 18.09 6.31 7.81
C GLY A 53 18.88 7.59 8.07
N GLY A 54 18.88 8.52 7.12
CA GLY A 54 19.45 9.84 7.25
C GLY A 54 18.44 10.87 7.76
N ALA A 55 18.98 11.94 8.32
CA ALA A 55 18.22 13.14 8.62
C ALA A 55 17.57 13.72 7.35
N LYS A 56 16.26 14.00 7.39
CA LYS A 56 15.52 14.66 6.29
C LYS A 56 16.07 16.05 5.95
N ASN A 57 16.72 16.71 6.91
CA ASN A 57 17.36 18.00 6.72
C ASN A 57 18.72 17.97 7.42
N PRO A 58 19.79 17.53 6.74
CA PRO A 58 21.12 17.41 7.35
C PRO A 58 21.69 18.74 7.84
N SER A 59 21.33 19.86 7.20
CA SER A 59 21.84 21.19 7.54
C SER A 59 21.24 21.80 8.81
N GLN A 60 20.36 21.08 9.51
CA GLN A 60 19.90 21.45 10.86
C GLN A 60 20.84 20.93 11.95
N PHE A 61 21.75 20.02 11.59
CA PHE A 61 22.77 19.48 12.49
C PHE A 61 24.06 20.24 12.22
N ASP A 62 24.59 20.87 13.25
CA ASP A 62 25.94 21.42 13.22
C ASP A 62 26.97 20.30 13.38
N GLU A 63 28.20 20.54 12.92
CA GLU A 63 29.31 19.62 13.19
C GLU A 63 29.55 19.56 14.71
N PRO A 64 29.64 18.36 15.31
CA PRO A 64 29.91 18.24 16.75
C PRO A 64 31.25 18.89 17.09
N ASP A 65 31.30 19.53 18.25
CA ASP A 65 32.53 20.10 18.77
C ASP A 65 33.45 19.01 19.37
N GLU A 66 34.68 19.41 19.70
CA GLU A 66 35.69 18.48 20.25
C GLU A 66 35.22 17.82 21.55
N GLU A 67 34.48 18.54 22.39
CA GLU A 67 33.91 18.02 23.65
C GLU A 67 32.86 16.93 23.38
N ALA A 68 31.92 17.15 22.45
CA ALA A 68 30.95 16.14 22.05
C ALA A 68 31.61 14.91 21.42
N LEU A 69 32.70 15.09 20.67
CA LEU A 69 33.45 13.99 20.08
C LEU A 69 34.15 13.15 21.16
N GLU A 70 34.75 13.78 22.17
CA GLU A 70 35.40 13.10 23.30
C GLU A 70 34.39 12.31 24.13
N GLU A 71 33.21 12.88 24.42
CA GLU A 71 32.12 12.18 25.10
C GLU A 71 31.64 10.95 24.29
N MET A 72 31.58 11.03 22.96
CA MET A 72 31.21 9.88 22.13
C MET A 72 32.27 8.78 22.16
N ALA A 73 33.55 9.15 22.17
CA ALA A 73 34.66 8.20 22.29
C ALA A 73 34.64 7.45 23.64
N ASP A 74 34.34 8.17 24.73
CA ASP A 74 34.10 7.58 26.06
C ASP A 74 32.92 6.60 26.03
N LEU A 75 31.80 6.97 25.42
CA LEU A 75 30.61 6.11 25.31
C LEU A 75 30.85 4.86 24.45
N LEU A 76 31.74 4.95 23.47
CA LEU A 76 32.15 3.84 22.61
C LEU A 76 33.18 2.91 23.29
N GLY A 77 33.69 3.30 24.47
CA GLY A 77 34.77 2.59 25.16
C GLY A 77 36.10 2.68 24.42
N GLU A 78 36.28 3.68 23.55
CA GLU A 78 37.55 3.90 22.83
C GLU A 78 38.64 4.44 23.76
N ASN A 79 38.24 5.06 24.89
CA ASN A 79 39.13 5.49 25.97
C ASN A 79 39.27 4.44 27.09
N ASP A 80 38.55 3.30 27.01
CA ASP A 80 38.70 2.13 27.90
C ASP A 80 39.82 1.19 27.37
N GLU A 81 40.95 1.74 26.94
CA GLU A 81 42.18 0.97 26.75
C GLU A 81 42.78 0.63 28.13
N ASP A 82 43.01 -0.66 28.40
CA ASP A 82 43.65 -1.22 29.62
C ASP A 82 44.88 -0.45 30.13
#